data_AF-A0A479ZRR0-F1
#
_entry.id   AF-A0A479ZRR0-F1
#
_cell.length_a   1.000
_cell.length_b   1.000
_cell.length_c   1.000
_cell.angle_alpha   90.00
_cell.angle_beta   90.00
_cell.angle_gamma   90.00
#
_symmetry.space_group_name_H-M   'P 1'
#
loop_
_entity.id
_entity.type
_entity.pdbx_description
1 polymer ?
#
loop_
_entity_poly.entity_id
_entity_poly.type
_entity_poly.pdbx_seq_one_letter_code
_entity_poly.pdbx_strand_id
1 'polypeptide(L)'
;MKSIEAQHGLLVERAQKIYSFSHLTFQEYFTALKIVINCNSYPPEQQTWQILISKITDKRWREVFLLVVEMLPSADFLLIFIKQHIDGIVATDEKLQQFLSWINQKSCSVPVPFKKNAVRAFYFDVSLGDPGYDSEEFYISPKLSFKLDSNFEFSDEHELNSVDLELDYYWYNKLKNILINTFINRGFYSFKFGFFTHINYDFNREKLLSLEELEKDIPDLTKINDLSNEAIVNNWTDKLRNLMIKYRKIGYNWQFNEEQNKLLEKYSDANELLIDCLNSGCKVSPNVRDEIEQTLLLPISEINQS
;
A
#
# COMPACT_ATOMS: atom_id res chain seq x y z
N MET A 1 23.30 -24.49 -28.79
CA MET A 1 23.45 -24.51 -27.32
C MET A 1 24.91 -24.41 -26.92
N LYS A 2 25.76 -25.39 -27.26
CA LYS A 2 27.21 -25.35 -26.99
C LYS A 2 27.96 -24.08 -27.46
N SER A 3 27.52 -23.41 -28.53
CA SER A 3 28.14 -22.14 -28.97
C SER A 3 27.73 -20.92 -28.13
N ILE A 4 26.50 -20.90 -27.58
CA ILE A 4 26.00 -19.82 -26.70
C ILE A 4 26.66 -19.93 -25.32
N GLU A 5 26.89 -21.17 -24.87
CA GLU A 5 27.62 -21.51 -23.63
C GLU A 5 29.08 -21.05 -23.67
N ALA A 6 29.77 -21.23 -24.80
CA ALA A 6 31.21 -21.00 -24.91
C ALA A 6 31.64 -19.57 -25.27
N GLN A 7 30.75 -18.74 -25.87
CA GLN A 7 31.15 -17.45 -26.43
C GLN A 7 30.55 -16.22 -25.74
N HIS A 8 29.44 -16.34 -25.01
CA HIS A 8 28.69 -15.16 -24.55
C HIS A 8 28.42 -15.10 -23.04
N GLY A 9 28.74 -16.15 -22.28
CA GLY A 9 28.55 -16.16 -20.82
C GLY A 9 27.10 -15.94 -20.37
N LEU A 10 26.12 -16.14 -21.26
CA LEU A 10 24.71 -15.85 -21.01
C LEU A 10 23.98 -16.99 -20.29
N LEU A 11 24.32 -18.23 -20.63
CA LEU A 11 23.80 -19.44 -20.00
C LEU A 11 24.95 -20.20 -19.32
N VAL A 12 24.68 -20.72 -18.14
CA VAL A 12 25.62 -21.50 -17.32
C VAL A 12 25.01 -22.86 -17.04
N GLU A 13 25.77 -23.93 -17.28
CA GLU A 13 25.37 -25.30 -16.90
C GLU A 13 25.51 -25.45 -15.38
N ARG A 14 24.42 -25.81 -14.69
CA ARG A 14 24.36 -26.00 -13.22
C ARG A 14 24.46 -27.46 -12.81
N ALA A 15 24.01 -28.35 -13.69
CA ALA A 15 24.13 -29.79 -13.59
C ALA A 15 24.03 -30.35 -15.01
N GLN A 16 24.31 -31.65 -15.21
CA GLN A 16 24.33 -32.25 -16.54
C GLN A 16 23.02 -31.98 -17.29
N LYS A 17 23.08 -31.21 -18.38
CA LYS A 17 21.93 -30.76 -19.20
C LYS A 17 20.91 -29.85 -18.48
N ILE A 18 21.27 -29.26 -17.35
CA ILE A 18 20.46 -28.27 -16.63
C ILE A 18 21.15 -26.91 -16.74
N TYR A 19 20.46 -25.96 -17.35
CA TYR A 19 20.99 -24.63 -17.62
C TYR A 19 20.21 -23.56 -16.88
N SER A 20 20.90 -22.50 -16.49
CA SER A 20 20.32 -21.26 -15.97
C SER A 20 20.93 -20.06 -16.68
N PHE A 21 20.24 -18.93 -16.69
CA PHE A 21 20.90 -17.66 -17.02
C PHE A 21 22.06 -17.39 -16.05
N SER A 22 23.10 -16.74 -16.56
CA SER A 22 24.26 -16.33 -15.75
C SER A 22 23.90 -15.25 -14.73
N HIS A 23 22.90 -14.42 -15.04
CA HIS A 23 22.41 -13.36 -14.16
C HIS A 23 20.88 -13.28 -14.19
N LEU A 24 20.27 -12.91 -13.06
CA LEU A 24 18.82 -12.74 -12.94
C LEU A 24 18.29 -11.68 -13.93
N THR A 25 19.00 -10.55 -14.06
CA THR A 25 18.65 -9.48 -15.01
C THR A 25 18.53 -9.97 -16.45
N PHE A 26 19.36 -10.93 -16.88
CA PHE A 26 19.21 -11.51 -18.21
C PHE A 26 17.94 -12.36 -18.31
N GLN A 27 17.65 -13.16 -17.29
CA GLN A 27 16.41 -13.94 -17.23
C GLN A 27 15.18 -13.02 -17.32
N GLU A 28 15.14 -11.96 -16.52
CA GLU A 28 14.05 -10.97 -16.50
C GLU A 28 13.91 -10.27 -17.87
N TYR A 29 15.02 -9.77 -18.43
CA TYR A 29 15.05 -9.11 -19.73
C TYR A 29 14.59 -10.03 -20.88
N PHE A 30 15.15 -11.24 -20.99
CA PHE A 30 14.77 -12.14 -22.08
C PHE A 30 13.35 -12.68 -21.90
N THR A 31 12.85 -12.79 -20.67
CA THR A 31 11.44 -13.13 -20.40
C THR A 31 10.53 -12.01 -20.87
N ALA A 32 10.80 -10.76 -20.47
CA ALA A 32 10.05 -9.59 -20.90
C ALA A 32 10.08 -9.42 -22.43
N LEU A 33 11.26 -9.52 -23.04
CA LEU A 33 11.44 -9.44 -24.49
C LEU A 33 10.62 -10.51 -25.22
N LYS A 34 10.63 -11.76 -24.72
CA LYS A 34 9.85 -12.85 -25.32
C LYS A 34 8.35 -12.58 -25.25
N ILE A 35 7.86 -12.04 -24.14
CA ILE A 35 6.46 -11.62 -23.99
C ILE A 35 6.12 -10.54 -25.02
N VAL A 36 6.92 -9.48 -25.09
CA VAL A 36 6.69 -8.34 -26.00
C VAL A 36 6.68 -8.78 -27.47
N ILE A 37 7.60 -9.64 -27.89
CA ILE A 37 7.65 -10.19 -29.25
C ILE A 37 6.37 -10.99 -29.58
N ASN A 38 5.92 -11.83 -28.64
CA ASN A 38 4.71 -12.62 -28.83
C ASN A 38 3.45 -11.73 -28.86
N CYS A 39 3.42 -10.65 -28.09
CA CYS A 39 2.27 -9.74 -28.00
C CYS A 39 2.20 -8.71 -29.14
N ASN A 40 3.32 -8.38 -29.78
CA ASN A 40 3.36 -7.53 -30.97
C ASN A 40 3.02 -8.30 -32.27
N SER A 41 2.80 -9.62 -32.18
CA SER A 41 2.36 -10.44 -33.31
C SER A 41 0.82 -10.42 -33.44
N TYR A 42 0.30 -10.33 -34.66
CA TYR A 42 -1.13 -10.11 -34.92
C TYR A 42 -1.94 -11.43 -34.84
N PRO A 43 -3.05 -11.53 -34.08
CA PRO A 43 -3.42 -10.76 -32.90
C PRO A 43 -2.73 -11.31 -31.63
N PRO A 44 -2.52 -10.49 -30.58
CA PRO A 44 -1.92 -10.95 -29.33
C PRO A 44 -2.72 -12.14 -28.80
N GLU A 45 -2.05 -13.28 -28.61
CA GLU A 45 -2.68 -14.41 -27.96
C GLU A 45 -3.10 -13.98 -26.55
N GLN A 46 -4.41 -13.88 -26.32
CA GLN A 46 -4.99 -13.55 -25.01
C GLN A 46 -4.39 -14.41 -23.88
N GLN A 47 -3.97 -15.63 -24.20
CA GLN A 47 -3.31 -16.55 -23.28
C GLN A 47 -1.98 -16.01 -22.75
N THR A 48 -1.14 -15.35 -23.56
CA THR A 48 0.14 -14.81 -23.10
C THR A 48 -0.09 -13.69 -22.07
N TRP A 49 -1.07 -12.81 -22.31
CA TRP A 49 -1.45 -11.76 -21.36
C TRP A 49 -2.03 -12.33 -20.08
N GLN A 50 -2.90 -13.33 -20.16
CA GLN A 50 -3.45 -14.02 -18.99
C GLN A 50 -2.35 -14.68 -18.15
N ILE A 51 -1.36 -15.30 -18.79
CA ILE A 51 -0.21 -15.88 -18.08
C ILE A 51 0.57 -14.79 -17.37
N LEU A 52 0.91 -13.68 -18.03
CA LEU A 52 1.63 -12.58 -17.39
C LEU A 52 0.83 -12.03 -16.20
N ILE A 53 -0.45 -11.70 -16.39
CA ILE A 53 -1.30 -11.12 -15.35
C ILE A 53 -1.50 -12.05 -14.17
N SER A 54 -1.56 -13.36 -14.38
CA SER A 54 -1.59 -14.34 -13.28
C SER A 54 -0.37 -14.27 -12.35
N LYS A 55 0.67 -13.52 -12.73
CA LYS A 55 1.90 -13.28 -11.97
C LYS A 55 1.96 -11.90 -11.32
N ILE A 56 0.93 -11.06 -11.43
CA ILE A 56 0.98 -9.67 -10.91
C ILE A 56 1.24 -9.62 -9.40
N THR A 57 0.79 -10.64 -8.65
CA THR A 57 1.01 -10.74 -7.20
C THR A 57 2.29 -11.53 -6.84
N ASP A 58 3.09 -11.96 -7.82
CA ASP A 58 4.34 -12.68 -7.60
C ASP A 58 5.52 -11.70 -7.67
N LYS A 59 6.11 -11.38 -6.50
CA LYS A 59 7.21 -10.40 -6.37
C LYS A 59 8.40 -10.69 -7.29
N ARG A 60 8.62 -11.95 -7.69
CA ARG A 60 9.71 -12.35 -8.61
C ARG A 60 9.48 -11.89 -10.06
N TRP A 61 8.26 -11.52 -10.40
CA TRP A 61 7.89 -11.04 -11.74
C TRP A 61 7.87 -9.52 -11.85
N ARG A 62 8.12 -8.80 -10.75
CA ARG A 62 8.07 -7.34 -10.69
C ARG A 62 8.87 -6.68 -11.82
N GLU A 63 10.15 -7.02 -11.95
CA GLU A 63 11.02 -6.46 -12.99
C GLU A 63 10.59 -6.86 -14.40
N VAL A 64 10.01 -8.05 -14.57
CA VAL A 64 9.46 -8.49 -15.86
C VAL A 64 8.30 -7.58 -16.27
N PHE A 65 7.39 -7.22 -15.37
CA PHE A 65 6.29 -6.29 -15.67
C PHE A 65 6.81 -4.92 -16.08
N LEU A 66 7.76 -4.35 -15.32
CA LEU A 66 8.36 -3.05 -15.63
C LEU A 66 9.02 -3.03 -17.01
N LEU A 67 9.82 -4.06 -17.30
CA LEU A 67 10.48 -4.20 -18.59
C LEU A 67 9.47 -4.37 -19.74
N VAL A 68 8.41 -5.16 -19.53
CA VAL A 68 7.36 -5.34 -20.55
C VAL A 68 6.67 -4.02 -20.88
N VAL A 69 6.22 -3.25 -19.88
CA VAL A 69 5.50 -1.98 -20.14
C VAL A 69 6.39 -0.94 -20.81
N GLU A 70 7.69 -0.92 -20.53
CA GLU A 70 8.66 0.00 -21.16
C GLU A 70 9.02 -0.39 -22.59
N MET A 71 9.05 -1.69 -22.89
CA MET A 71 9.37 -2.20 -24.23
C MET A 71 8.20 -2.13 -25.21
N LEU A 72 6.97 -2.03 -24.72
CA LEU A 72 5.78 -1.97 -25.58
C LEU A 72 5.68 -0.63 -26.33
N PRO A 73 5.23 -0.62 -27.60
CA PRO A 73 4.97 0.62 -28.32
C PRO A 73 3.80 1.42 -27.70
N SER A 74 2.86 0.73 -27.06
CA SER A 74 1.80 1.29 -26.20
C SER A 74 1.48 0.28 -25.10
N ALA A 75 1.42 0.77 -23.85
CA ALA A 75 1.13 -0.03 -22.67
C ALA A 75 -0.35 -0.01 -22.27
N ASP A 76 -1.19 0.79 -22.95
CA ASP A 76 -2.59 1.05 -22.62
C ASP A 76 -3.38 -0.24 -22.33
N PHE A 77 -3.39 -1.17 -23.29
CA PHE A 77 -4.13 -2.42 -23.17
C PHE A 77 -3.69 -3.26 -21.96
N LEU A 78 -2.37 -3.38 -21.76
CA LEU A 78 -1.82 -4.17 -20.66
C LEU A 78 -2.13 -3.53 -19.31
N LEU A 79 -1.99 -2.21 -19.19
CA LEU A 79 -2.24 -1.50 -17.93
C LEU A 79 -3.73 -1.54 -17.54
N ILE A 80 -4.64 -1.38 -18.50
CA ILE A 80 -6.09 -1.58 -18.27
C ILE A 80 -6.36 -3.00 -17.80
N PHE A 81 -5.75 -4.00 -18.45
CA PHE A 81 -6.01 -5.41 -18.12
C PHE A 81 -5.40 -5.80 -16.77
N ILE A 82 -4.26 -5.22 -16.38
CA ILE A 82 -3.71 -5.31 -15.02
C ILE A 82 -4.68 -4.69 -14.02
N LYS A 83 -5.17 -3.47 -14.26
CA LYS A 83 -6.11 -2.77 -13.36
C LYS A 83 -7.37 -3.60 -13.12
N GLN A 84 -7.99 -4.12 -14.18
CA GLN A 84 -9.17 -4.99 -14.08
C GLN A 84 -8.90 -6.25 -13.26
N HIS A 85 -7.73 -6.86 -13.42
CA HIS A 85 -7.35 -8.03 -12.63
C HIS A 85 -7.16 -7.68 -11.15
N ILE A 86 -6.50 -6.56 -10.87
CA ILE A 86 -6.28 -6.06 -9.49
C ILE A 86 -7.62 -5.80 -8.81
N ASP A 87 -8.54 -5.10 -9.46
CA ASP A 87 -9.88 -4.86 -8.92
C ASP A 87 -10.62 -6.17 -8.63
N GLY A 88 -10.44 -7.17 -9.50
CA GLY A 88 -10.96 -8.52 -9.34
C GLY A 88 -10.46 -9.28 -8.10
N ILE A 89 -9.30 -8.92 -7.53
CA ILE A 89 -8.75 -9.59 -6.33
C ILE A 89 -9.70 -9.45 -5.14
N VAL A 90 -10.35 -8.30 -5.01
CA VAL A 90 -11.19 -7.94 -3.85
C VAL A 90 -12.66 -7.76 -4.22
N ALA A 91 -13.03 -7.92 -5.49
CA ALA A 91 -14.35 -7.60 -6.02
C ALA A 91 -15.50 -8.39 -5.36
N THR A 92 -15.26 -9.65 -4.99
CA THR A 92 -16.30 -10.55 -4.48
C THR A 92 -16.44 -10.54 -2.96
N ASP A 93 -15.50 -9.92 -2.22
CA ASP A 93 -15.55 -9.86 -0.76
C ASP A 93 -16.25 -8.57 -0.30
N GLU A 94 -17.45 -8.72 0.26
CA GLU A 94 -18.27 -7.59 0.69
C GLU A 94 -17.59 -6.72 1.75
N LYS A 95 -16.80 -7.32 2.65
CA LYS A 95 -16.13 -6.59 3.74
C LYS A 95 -14.97 -5.76 3.22
N LEU A 96 -14.22 -6.29 2.25
CA LEU A 96 -13.19 -5.53 1.54
C LEU A 96 -13.81 -4.40 0.70
N GLN A 97 -14.96 -4.61 0.07
CA GLN A 97 -15.69 -3.55 -0.63
C GLN A 97 -16.20 -2.45 0.32
N GLN A 98 -16.67 -2.81 1.51
CA GLN A 98 -17.05 -1.84 2.56
C GLN A 98 -15.83 -1.04 3.03
N PHE A 99 -14.67 -1.68 3.17
CA PHE A 99 -13.40 -1.02 3.48
C PHE A 99 -13.00 0.00 2.42
N LEU A 100 -13.00 -0.38 1.14
CA LEU A 100 -12.72 0.54 0.03
C LEU A 100 -13.73 1.69 -0.06
N SER A 101 -15.00 1.42 0.23
CA SER A 101 -16.05 2.44 0.30
C SER A 101 -15.76 3.46 1.41
N TRP A 102 -15.36 2.98 2.59
CA TRP A 102 -14.94 3.84 3.69
C TRP A 102 -13.71 4.68 3.32
N ILE A 103 -12.68 4.08 2.69
CA ILE A 103 -11.49 4.82 2.22
C ILE A 103 -11.88 5.94 1.27
N ASN A 104 -12.73 5.64 0.28
CA ASN A 104 -13.21 6.64 -0.67
C ASN A 104 -13.94 7.79 0.04
N GLN A 105 -14.91 7.46 0.91
CA GLN A 105 -15.66 8.47 1.67
C GLN A 105 -14.76 9.31 2.57
N LYS A 106 -13.82 8.68 3.28
CA LYS A 106 -12.88 9.36 4.18
C LYS A 106 -11.96 10.29 3.39
N SER A 107 -11.40 9.84 2.28
CA SER A 107 -10.55 10.65 1.41
C SER A 107 -11.26 11.90 0.88
N CYS A 108 -12.55 11.78 0.52
CA CYS A 108 -13.37 12.91 0.05
C CYS A 108 -13.78 13.86 1.18
N SER A 109 -13.73 13.43 2.44
CA SER A 109 -14.13 14.24 3.59
C SER A 109 -13.06 15.22 4.08
N VAL A 110 -11.81 15.07 3.62
CA VAL A 110 -10.68 15.89 4.08
C VAL A 110 -10.26 16.87 2.98
N PRO A 111 -10.41 18.18 3.19
CA PRO A 111 -10.08 19.19 2.19
C PRO A 111 -8.57 19.42 2.16
N VAL A 112 -7.88 18.77 1.22
CA VAL A 112 -6.43 18.87 1.08
C VAL A 112 -6.03 19.21 -0.36
N PRO A 113 -4.87 19.87 -0.57
CA PRO A 113 -4.41 20.26 -1.90
C PRO A 113 -3.78 19.10 -2.71
N PHE A 114 -3.85 17.87 -2.22
CA PHE A 114 -3.26 16.69 -2.86
C PHE A 114 -4.22 16.02 -3.85
N LYS A 115 -3.68 15.21 -4.76
CA LYS A 115 -4.52 14.39 -5.64
C LYS A 115 -5.39 13.43 -4.81
N LYS A 116 -6.66 13.30 -5.21
CA LYS A 116 -7.64 12.45 -4.49
C LYS A 116 -7.20 10.99 -4.37
N ASN A 117 -6.58 10.44 -5.41
CA ASN A 117 -6.07 9.07 -5.40
C ASN A 117 -4.91 8.86 -4.41
N ALA A 118 -4.03 9.85 -4.25
CA ALA A 118 -2.99 9.86 -3.22
C ALA A 118 -3.60 9.88 -1.81
N VAL A 119 -4.64 10.69 -1.58
CA VAL A 119 -5.34 10.71 -0.28
C VAL A 119 -6.05 9.39 0.01
N ARG A 120 -6.66 8.74 -1.00
CA ARG A 120 -7.19 7.37 -0.86
C ARG A 120 -6.10 6.36 -0.50
N ALA A 121 -4.98 6.40 -1.21
CA ALA A 121 -3.83 5.56 -0.92
C ALA A 121 -3.32 5.75 0.51
N PHE A 122 -3.29 6.99 0.99
CA PHE A 122 -2.90 7.31 2.36
C PHE A 122 -3.80 6.60 3.38
N TYR A 123 -5.12 6.74 3.24
CA TYR A 123 -6.06 6.08 4.16
C TYR A 123 -6.06 4.57 4.05
N PHE A 124 -5.79 4.02 2.86
CA PHE A 124 -5.57 2.59 2.67
C PHE A 124 -4.34 2.12 3.45
N ASP A 125 -3.17 2.74 3.22
CA ASP A 125 -1.91 2.35 3.86
C ASP A 125 -1.96 2.49 5.39
N VAL A 126 -2.42 3.62 5.92
CA VAL A 126 -2.47 3.85 7.38
C VAL A 126 -3.48 2.97 8.10
N SER A 127 -4.55 2.55 7.44
CA SER A 127 -5.56 1.67 8.05
C SER A 127 -5.15 0.21 8.03
N LEU A 128 -4.33 -0.21 7.06
CA LEU A 128 -3.75 -1.55 7.02
C LEU A 128 -2.51 -1.69 7.91
N GLY A 129 -1.87 -0.58 8.28
CA GLY A 129 -0.75 -0.56 9.22
C GLY A 129 -1.08 -0.97 10.67
N ASP A 130 -2.32 -1.39 10.97
CA ASP A 130 -2.69 -2.01 12.25
C ASP A 130 -1.88 -3.33 12.44
N PRO A 131 -1.26 -3.60 13.60
CA PRO A 131 -0.40 -4.76 13.86
C PRO A 131 -0.99 -6.17 13.68
N GLY A 132 -2.18 -6.31 13.09
CA GLY A 132 -2.60 -7.55 12.45
C GLY A 132 -1.77 -7.90 11.20
N TYR A 133 -0.94 -6.98 10.72
CA TYR A 133 0.02 -7.18 9.63
C TYR A 133 1.46 -7.31 10.17
N ASP A 134 2.15 -8.38 9.79
CA ASP A 134 3.57 -8.69 10.07
C ASP A 134 4.53 -7.64 9.44
N SER A 135 4.49 -6.39 9.90
CA SER A 135 5.50 -5.39 9.53
C SER A 135 6.53 -5.24 10.64
N GLU A 136 7.80 -5.56 10.35
CA GLU A 136 8.94 -5.25 11.23
C GLU A 136 9.14 -3.73 11.42
N GLU A 137 8.49 -2.90 10.59
CA GLU A 137 8.53 -1.44 10.65
C GLU A 137 7.66 -0.88 11.81
N PHE A 138 8.26 -0.10 12.71
CA PHE A 138 7.58 0.57 13.84
C PHE A 138 6.61 1.68 13.41
N TYR A 139 6.74 2.17 12.18
CA TYR A 139 5.92 3.24 11.63
C TYR A 139 5.10 2.72 10.46
N ILE A 140 4.02 3.43 10.12
CA ILE A 140 3.25 3.14 8.92
C ILE A 140 3.82 4.01 7.80
N SER A 141 4.25 3.42 6.68
CA SER A 141 4.75 4.20 5.55
C SER A 141 3.68 4.25 4.45
N PRO A 142 3.09 5.42 4.13
CA PRO A 142 2.08 5.55 3.07
C PRO A 142 2.75 5.61 1.68
N LYS A 143 3.51 4.54 1.35
CA LYS A 143 4.40 4.45 0.18
C LYS A 143 3.68 4.75 -1.13
N LEU A 144 2.44 4.29 -1.27
CA LEU A 144 1.66 4.46 -2.50
C LEU A 144 1.24 5.93 -2.70
N SER A 145 1.00 6.66 -1.61
CA SER A 145 0.66 8.08 -1.66
C SER A 145 1.79 8.92 -2.25
N PHE A 146 3.03 8.66 -1.84
CA PHE A 146 4.22 9.35 -2.35
C PHE A 146 4.43 9.11 -3.86
N LYS A 147 4.13 7.90 -4.33
CA LYS A 147 4.26 7.56 -5.75
C LYS A 147 3.19 8.23 -6.61
N LEU A 148 2.02 8.54 -6.04
CA LEU A 148 0.89 9.14 -6.77
C LEU A 148 0.96 10.67 -6.82
N ASP A 149 1.50 11.29 -5.78
CA ASP A 149 1.65 12.74 -5.68
C ASP A 149 2.98 13.07 -4.98
N SER A 150 3.92 13.66 -5.72
CA SER A 150 5.23 14.06 -5.19
C SER A 150 5.14 15.18 -4.14
N ASN A 151 4.01 15.88 -4.05
CA ASN A 151 3.80 16.87 -3.00
C ASN A 151 3.42 16.24 -1.66
N PHE A 152 3.17 14.92 -1.64
CA PHE A 152 2.86 14.15 -0.44
C PHE A 152 4.14 13.86 0.37
N GLU A 153 5.15 14.72 0.41
CA GLU A 153 6.40 14.42 1.15
C GLU A 153 6.25 14.71 2.66
N PHE A 154 6.70 13.77 3.51
CA PHE A 154 7.02 14.06 4.91
C PHE A 154 8.43 14.66 4.92
N SER A 155 8.57 15.97 5.05
CA SER A 155 9.90 16.54 5.27
C SER A 155 10.44 16.11 6.64
N ASP A 156 11.76 15.99 6.76
CA ASP A 156 12.46 15.80 8.05
C ASP A 156 12.24 17.00 9.02
N GLU A 157 11.67 18.10 8.52
CA GLU A 157 11.19 19.26 9.29
C GLU A 157 9.68 19.20 9.61
N HIS A 158 9.06 18.03 9.39
CA HIS A 158 7.74 17.61 9.87
C HIS A 158 6.62 18.62 9.69
N GLU A 159 5.99 18.60 8.52
CA GLU A 159 4.56 18.90 8.39
C GLU A 159 4.10 18.28 7.07
N LEU A 160 3.08 17.41 7.11
CA LEU A 160 2.25 17.29 5.91
C LEU A 160 1.72 18.71 5.68
N ASN A 161 1.70 19.21 4.44
CA ASN A 161 1.04 20.50 4.14
C ASN A 161 -0.51 20.46 4.39
N SER A 162 -0.99 19.48 5.16
CA SER A 162 -2.33 19.32 5.69
C SER A 162 -2.28 18.82 7.14
N VAL A 163 -2.68 19.71 8.06
CA VAL A 163 -2.87 19.41 9.49
C VAL A 163 -3.80 18.20 9.70
N ASP A 164 -4.82 18.05 8.87
CA ASP A 164 -5.79 16.97 9.01
C ASP A 164 -5.20 15.57 8.73
N LEU A 165 -4.34 15.46 7.71
CA LEU A 165 -3.69 14.19 7.37
C LEU A 165 -2.59 13.85 8.38
N GLU A 166 -1.84 14.87 8.83
CA GLU A 166 -0.81 14.68 9.85
C GLU A 166 -1.40 14.17 11.17
N LEU A 167 -2.51 14.75 11.60
CA LEU A 167 -3.25 14.30 12.77
C LEU A 167 -3.74 12.85 12.62
N ASP A 168 -4.35 12.51 11.48
CA ASP A 168 -4.82 11.15 11.22
C ASP A 168 -3.65 10.16 11.25
N TYR A 169 -2.55 10.49 10.56
CA TYR A 169 -1.31 9.71 10.54
C TYR A 169 -0.74 9.48 11.95
N TYR A 170 -0.65 10.55 12.74
CA TYR A 170 -0.17 10.50 14.11
C TYR A 170 -0.98 9.51 14.95
N TRP A 171 -2.32 9.61 14.89
CA TRP A 171 -3.19 8.75 15.70
C TRP A 171 -3.13 7.29 15.28
N TYR A 172 -3.03 6.99 13.99
CA TYR A 172 -2.78 5.63 13.51
C TYR A 172 -1.45 5.08 14.01
N ASN A 173 -0.37 5.86 13.93
CA ASN A 173 0.94 5.43 14.44
C ASN A 173 0.93 5.28 15.97
N LYS A 174 0.22 6.13 16.70
CA LYS A 174 0.07 6.01 18.17
C LYS A 174 -0.65 4.72 18.53
N LEU A 175 -1.75 4.42 17.84
CA LEU A 175 -2.51 3.19 18.02
C LEU A 175 -1.65 1.95 17.71
N LYS A 176 -0.97 1.93 16.56
CA LYS A 176 -0.04 0.87 16.14
C LYS A 176 1.04 0.62 17.19
N ASN A 177 1.72 1.68 17.63
CA ASN A 177 2.80 1.57 18.61
C ASN A 177 2.34 0.97 19.93
N ILE A 178 1.16 1.36 20.43
CA ILE A 178 0.63 0.82 21.68
C ILE A 178 0.35 -0.67 21.53
N LEU A 179 -0.32 -1.07 20.45
CA LEU A 179 -0.61 -2.46 20.15
C LEU A 179 0.68 -3.29 19.99
N ILE A 180 1.66 -2.84 19.20
CA ILE A 180 2.95 -3.53 19.01
C ILE A 180 3.68 -3.74 20.34
N ASN A 181 3.79 -2.69 21.16
CA ASN A 181 4.46 -2.77 22.46
C ASN A 181 3.79 -3.79 23.39
N THR A 182 2.47 -3.99 23.25
CA THR A 182 1.73 -4.96 24.07
C THR A 182 1.83 -6.39 23.60
N PHE A 183 2.03 -6.62 22.30
CA PHE A 183 2.17 -7.97 21.73
C PHE A 183 3.61 -8.49 21.73
N ILE A 184 4.61 -7.61 21.58
CA ILE A 184 5.98 -8.03 21.28
C ILE A 184 6.91 -8.03 22.50
N ASN A 185 6.55 -7.40 23.62
CA ASN A 185 7.37 -7.33 24.83
C ASN A 185 8.85 -6.99 24.56
N ARG A 186 9.10 -6.18 23.51
CA ARG A 186 10.44 -5.71 23.15
C ARG A 186 10.61 -4.33 23.74
N GLY A 187 11.59 -4.22 24.63
CA GLY A 187 11.88 -3.07 25.46
C GLY A 187 11.67 -1.71 24.80
N PHE A 188 10.94 -0.88 25.54
CA PHE A 188 10.81 0.56 25.48
C PHE A 188 11.70 1.31 24.49
N TYR A 189 11.09 1.79 23.41
CA TYR A 189 11.48 3.06 22.83
C TYR A 189 10.41 4.08 23.14
N SER A 190 10.71 4.93 24.13
CA SER A 190 9.91 6.11 24.44
C SER A 190 10.01 7.11 23.29
N PHE A 191 9.19 6.96 22.25
CA PHE A 191 8.88 8.11 21.40
C PHE A 191 7.86 8.97 22.15
N LYS A 192 8.38 9.84 23.02
CA LYS A 192 7.72 11.11 23.33
C LYS A 192 7.76 11.93 22.05
N PHE A 193 6.84 11.69 21.11
CA PHE A 193 6.52 12.74 20.15
C PHE A 193 5.86 13.85 20.96
N GLY A 194 6.58 14.95 21.15
CA GLY A 194 6.07 16.14 21.78
C GLY A 194 4.89 16.66 20.96
N PHE A 195 3.71 16.67 21.57
CA PHE A 195 2.44 17.05 20.95
C PHE A 195 2.36 18.54 20.53
N PHE A 196 3.40 19.35 20.73
CA PHE A 196 3.17 20.78 21.00
C PHE A 196 3.91 21.83 20.18
N THR A 197 4.80 21.50 19.24
CA THR A 197 5.45 22.60 18.50
C THR A 197 4.65 23.12 17.30
N HIS A 198 3.67 22.37 16.75
CA HIS A 198 3.08 22.74 15.45
C HIS A 198 1.53 22.68 15.32
N ILE A 199 0.80 21.91 16.13
CA ILE A 199 -0.67 21.85 16.03
C ILE A 199 -1.30 22.95 16.89
N ASN A 200 -1.19 24.22 16.46
CA ASN A 200 -1.90 25.33 17.12
C ASN A 200 -2.78 26.15 16.17
N TYR A 201 -3.13 25.59 15.02
CA TYR A 201 -4.08 26.24 14.12
C TYR A 201 -5.16 25.22 13.73
N ASP A 202 -6.38 25.49 14.17
CA ASP A 202 -7.64 24.96 13.61
C ASP A 202 -8.23 23.65 14.18
N PHE A 203 -7.83 23.20 15.37
CA PHE A 203 -8.61 22.17 16.07
C PHE A 203 -9.66 22.79 16.99
N ASN A 204 -10.89 22.28 16.89
CA ASN A 204 -11.99 22.68 17.76
C ASN A 204 -11.62 22.30 19.22
N ARG A 205 -11.46 23.31 20.09
CA ARG A 205 -10.85 23.21 21.43
C ARG A 205 -11.37 22.03 22.28
N GLU A 206 -12.67 21.74 22.19
CA GLU A 206 -13.33 20.63 22.90
C GLU A 206 -12.81 19.25 22.47
N LYS A 207 -12.55 19.06 21.17
CA LYS A 207 -11.99 17.80 20.65
C LYS A 207 -10.56 17.61 21.13
N LEU A 208 -9.76 18.69 21.20
CA LEU A 208 -8.35 18.62 21.59
C LEU A 208 -8.26 18.23 23.06
N LEU A 209 -9.10 18.84 23.91
CA LEU A 209 -9.19 18.55 25.33
C LEU A 209 -9.51 17.07 25.61
N SER A 210 -10.46 16.46 24.89
CA SER A 210 -10.78 15.03 25.06
C SER A 210 -9.59 14.11 24.72
N LEU A 211 -8.77 14.48 23.74
CA LEU A 211 -7.61 13.70 23.32
C LEU A 211 -6.40 13.95 24.24
N GLU A 212 -6.19 15.19 24.68
CA GLU A 212 -5.18 15.57 25.69
C GLU A 212 -5.46 14.90 27.05
N GLU A 213 -6.72 14.78 27.44
CA GLU A 213 -7.11 14.06 28.66
C GLU A 213 -6.81 12.57 28.54
N LEU A 214 -7.11 11.95 27.39
CA LEU A 214 -6.77 10.55 27.16
C LEU A 214 -5.26 10.31 27.10
N GLU A 215 -4.49 11.29 26.62
CA GLU A 215 -3.02 11.25 26.63
C GLU A 215 -2.45 11.23 28.05
N LYS A 216 -3.05 11.99 28.99
CA LYS A 216 -2.67 11.96 30.41
C LYS A 216 -2.99 10.62 31.08
N ASP A 217 -4.03 9.94 30.60
CA ASP A 217 -4.45 8.62 31.04
C ASP A 217 -3.69 7.48 30.34
N ILE A 218 -2.66 7.78 29.53
CA ILE A 218 -1.80 6.74 28.93
C ILE A 218 -1.21 5.89 30.07
N PRO A 219 -1.44 4.56 30.08
CA PRO A 219 -0.81 3.68 31.03
C PRO A 219 0.70 3.86 30.93
N ASP A 220 1.37 4.04 32.08
CA ASP A 220 2.82 4.11 32.12
C ASP A 220 3.38 2.77 31.65
N LEU A 221 3.63 2.67 30.33
CA LEU A 221 4.02 1.42 29.70
C LEU A 221 5.30 0.89 30.36
N THR A 222 6.15 1.75 30.94
CA THR A 222 7.40 1.39 31.63
C THR A 222 7.22 0.59 32.93
N LYS A 223 6.00 0.55 33.47
CA LYS A 223 5.65 -0.17 34.71
C LYS A 223 4.83 -1.44 34.45
N ILE A 224 4.64 -1.82 33.19
CA ILE A 224 3.78 -2.92 32.80
C ILE A 224 4.56 -4.25 32.81
N ASN A 225 4.17 -5.17 33.69
CA ASN A 225 4.54 -6.59 33.62
C ASN A 225 3.43 -7.39 32.91
N ASP A 226 3.84 -8.46 32.22
CA ASP A 226 3.21 -9.00 30.99
C ASP A 226 1.76 -9.50 31.01
N LEU A 227 1.16 -9.87 32.14
CA LEU A 227 -0.15 -10.57 32.12
C LEU A 227 -1.26 -9.88 32.91
N SER A 228 -0.95 -8.99 33.86
CA SER A 228 -1.97 -8.35 34.70
C SER A 228 -2.59 -7.09 34.08
N ASN A 229 -2.00 -6.60 32.98
CA ASN A 229 -2.27 -5.25 32.47
C ASN A 229 -2.83 -5.23 31.04
N GLU A 230 -3.01 -6.39 30.40
CA GLU A 230 -3.61 -6.50 29.07
C GLU A 230 -5.00 -5.85 29.02
N ALA A 231 -5.81 -6.05 30.07
CA ALA A 231 -7.13 -5.42 30.21
C ALA A 231 -7.06 -3.88 30.29
N ILE A 232 -6.01 -3.32 30.91
CA ILE A 232 -5.83 -1.87 31.04
C ILE A 232 -5.48 -1.27 29.67
N VAL A 233 -4.58 -1.92 28.94
CA VAL A 233 -4.18 -1.52 27.59
C VAL A 233 -5.33 -1.66 26.62
N ASN A 234 -6.06 -2.77 26.64
CA ASN A 234 -7.21 -3.00 25.76
C ASN A 234 -8.28 -1.93 26.02
N ASN A 235 -8.60 -1.63 27.28
CA ASN A 235 -9.55 -0.57 27.64
C ASN A 235 -9.08 0.81 27.14
N TRP A 236 -7.80 1.16 27.30
CA TRP A 236 -7.28 2.42 26.80
C TRP A 236 -7.32 2.48 25.25
N THR A 237 -6.93 1.40 24.59
CA THR A 237 -6.97 1.25 23.13
C THR A 237 -8.39 1.44 22.60
N ASP A 238 -9.38 0.84 23.25
CA ASP A 238 -10.79 0.98 22.88
C ASP A 238 -11.29 2.41 23.09
N LYS A 239 -10.89 3.08 24.19
CA LYS A 239 -11.17 4.51 24.39
C LYS A 239 -10.56 5.35 23.27
N LEU A 240 -9.30 5.12 22.92
CA LEU A 240 -8.63 5.84 21.83
C LEU A 240 -9.37 5.63 20.51
N ARG A 241 -9.65 4.37 20.14
CA ARG A 241 -10.41 4.03 18.93
C ARG A 241 -11.77 4.73 18.91
N ASN A 242 -12.49 4.73 20.02
CA ASN A 242 -13.78 5.42 20.11
C ASN A 242 -13.67 6.93 19.85
N LEU A 243 -12.62 7.60 20.37
CA LEU A 243 -12.38 9.02 20.08
C LEU A 243 -11.99 9.24 18.61
N MET A 244 -11.10 8.41 18.06
CA MET A 244 -10.69 8.43 16.66
C MET A 244 -11.90 8.29 15.71
N ILE A 245 -12.78 7.32 16.00
CA ILE A 245 -14.02 7.08 15.24
C ILE A 245 -14.98 8.26 15.40
N LYS A 246 -15.25 8.69 16.63
CA LYS A 246 -16.22 9.76 16.93
C LYS A 246 -15.86 11.08 16.26
N TYR A 247 -14.61 11.49 16.34
CA TYR A 247 -14.21 12.84 15.93
C TYR A 247 -13.63 12.91 14.53
N ARG A 248 -13.05 11.81 14.02
CA ARG A 248 -12.31 11.81 12.76
C ARG A 248 -12.74 10.69 11.80
N LYS A 249 -13.61 9.77 12.24
CA LYS A 249 -14.07 8.61 11.46
C LYS A 249 -12.89 7.77 10.95
N ILE A 250 -11.92 7.52 11.83
CA ILE A 250 -10.73 6.68 11.58
C ILE A 250 -10.53 5.68 12.72
N GLY A 251 -9.62 4.72 12.57
CA GLY A 251 -9.26 3.78 13.65
C GLY A 251 -10.25 2.63 13.84
N TYR A 252 -11.09 2.36 12.84
CA TYR A 252 -11.99 1.20 12.84
C TYR A 252 -11.17 -0.10 12.90
N ASN A 253 -11.51 -0.97 13.85
CA ASN A 253 -11.02 -2.34 13.84
C ASN A 253 -11.86 -3.15 12.85
N TRP A 254 -11.33 -3.34 11.64
CA TRP A 254 -12.03 -4.08 10.60
C TRP A 254 -12.15 -5.57 10.91
N GLN A 255 -11.32 -6.16 11.78
CA GLN A 255 -11.34 -7.60 12.10
C GLN A 255 -11.28 -8.49 10.85
N PHE A 256 -10.38 -8.19 9.92
CA PHE A 256 -10.18 -9.02 8.73
C PHE A 256 -9.69 -10.41 9.14
N ASN A 257 -10.21 -11.45 8.48
CA ASN A 257 -9.72 -12.82 8.67
C ASN A 257 -8.41 -13.04 7.89
N GLU A 258 -7.77 -14.20 8.09
CA GLU A 258 -6.49 -14.53 7.44
C GLU A 258 -6.56 -14.50 5.89
N GLU A 259 -7.68 -14.94 5.31
CA GLU A 259 -7.88 -14.93 3.86
C GLU A 259 -8.01 -13.50 3.32
N GLN A 260 -8.79 -12.66 4.00
CA GLN A 260 -8.94 -11.23 3.70
C GLN A 260 -7.62 -10.49 3.80
N ASN A 261 -6.81 -10.78 4.84
CA ASN A 261 -5.49 -10.18 4.98
C ASN A 261 -4.56 -10.54 3.81
N LYS A 262 -4.58 -11.81 3.37
CA LYS A 262 -3.81 -12.26 2.19
C LYS A 262 -4.31 -11.62 0.89
N LEU A 263 -5.62 -11.41 0.73
CA LEU A 263 -6.18 -10.70 -0.42
C LEU A 263 -5.75 -9.24 -0.45
N LEU A 264 -5.80 -8.56 0.70
CA LEU A 264 -5.37 -7.17 0.86
C LEU A 264 -3.86 -7.01 0.63
N GLU A 265 -3.02 -7.95 1.09
CA GLU A 265 -1.58 -7.95 0.80
C GLU A 265 -1.34 -8.04 -0.71
N LYS A 266 -1.97 -9.00 -1.38
CA LYS A 266 -1.90 -9.15 -2.84
C LYS A 266 -2.41 -7.92 -3.59
N TYR A 267 -3.52 -7.35 -3.13
CA TYR A 267 -4.12 -6.16 -3.72
C TYR A 267 -3.22 -4.94 -3.55
N SER A 268 -2.60 -4.76 -2.38
CA SER A 268 -1.65 -3.70 -2.09
C SER A 268 -0.40 -3.82 -2.96
N ASP A 269 0.26 -4.99 -2.93
CA ASP A 269 1.48 -5.25 -3.73
C ASP A 269 1.24 -5.04 -5.23
N ALA A 270 0.07 -5.47 -5.74
CA ALA A 270 -0.26 -5.34 -7.16
C ALA A 270 -0.59 -3.89 -7.55
N ASN A 271 -1.28 -3.12 -6.70
CA ASN A 271 -1.49 -1.69 -6.94
C ASN A 271 -0.16 -0.93 -6.91
N GLU A 272 0.75 -1.27 -6.00
CA GLU A 272 2.08 -0.68 -5.97
C GLU A 272 2.83 -0.92 -7.29
N LEU A 273 2.82 -2.16 -7.80
CA LEU A 273 3.44 -2.49 -9.08
C LEU A 273 2.75 -1.79 -10.26
N LEU A 274 1.43 -1.64 -10.25
CA LEU A 274 0.71 -0.90 -11.29
C LEU A 274 1.16 0.57 -11.33
N ILE A 275 1.30 1.22 -10.17
CA ILE A 275 1.78 2.59 -10.10
C ILE A 275 3.26 2.69 -10.51
N ASP A 276 4.09 1.71 -10.15
CA ASP A 276 5.47 1.64 -10.64
C ASP A 276 5.52 1.49 -12.17
N CYS A 277 4.61 0.72 -12.76
CA CYS A 277 4.47 0.61 -14.21
C CYS A 277 4.03 1.92 -14.85
N LEU A 278 3.09 2.65 -14.22
CA LEU A 278 2.69 3.98 -14.72
C LEU A 278 3.83 4.99 -14.60
N ASN A 279 4.60 4.96 -13.52
CA ASN A 279 5.69 5.90 -13.27
C ASN A 279 7.01 5.49 -13.96
N SER A 280 7.02 4.37 -14.69
CA SER A 280 8.16 3.93 -15.50
C SER A 280 8.25 4.72 -16.81
N GLY A 281 9.24 4.40 -17.65
CA GLY A 281 9.36 4.96 -19.00
C GLY A 281 8.29 4.48 -20.00
N CYS A 282 7.18 3.87 -19.55
CA CYS A 282 6.18 3.28 -20.43
C CYS A 282 5.42 4.30 -21.29
N LYS A 283 4.98 3.86 -22.47
CA LYS A 283 4.15 4.66 -23.37
C LYS A 283 2.68 4.42 -23.09
N VAL A 284 2.10 5.23 -22.20
CA VAL A 284 0.67 5.20 -21.86
C VAL A 284 -0.03 6.48 -22.31
N SER A 285 -1.24 6.37 -22.86
CA SER A 285 -2.04 7.55 -23.21
C SER A 285 -2.54 8.30 -21.97
N PRO A 286 -2.71 9.64 -22.04
CA PRO A 286 -3.21 10.42 -20.91
C PRO A 286 -4.56 9.93 -20.38
N ASN A 287 -5.48 9.58 -21.27
CA ASN A 287 -6.81 9.09 -20.89
C ASN A 287 -6.73 7.80 -20.07
N VAL A 288 -5.90 6.84 -20.48
CA VAL A 288 -5.74 5.57 -19.75
C VAL A 288 -5.06 5.78 -18.41
N ARG A 289 -4.05 6.66 -18.34
CA ARG A 289 -3.44 7.04 -17.07
C ARG A 289 -4.49 7.65 -16.13
N ASP A 290 -5.25 8.61 -16.62
CA ASP A 290 -6.26 9.31 -15.82
C ASP A 290 -7.35 8.35 -15.34
N GLU A 291 -7.83 7.45 -16.19
CA GLU A 291 -8.80 6.40 -15.83
C GLU A 291 -8.27 5.51 -14.70
N ILE A 292 -7.04 5.00 -14.83
CA ILE A 292 -6.43 4.15 -13.80
C ILE A 292 -6.22 4.93 -12.51
N GLU A 293 -5.68 6.14 -12.57
CA GLU A 293 -5.41 6.99 -11.41
C GLU A 293 -6.71 7.36 -10.68
N GLN A 294 -7.78 7.70 -11.41
CA GLN A 294 -9.07 8.09 -10.82
C GLN A 294 -9.82 6.91 -10.20
N THR A 295 -9.66 5.70 -10.74
CA THR A 295 -10.35 4.48 -10.26
C THR A 295 -9.53 3.64 -9.27
N LEU A 296 -8.30 4.05 -8.96
CA LEU A 296 -7.40 3.34 -8.04
C LEU A 296 -7.98 3.28 -6.62
N LEU A 297 -8.02 2.09 -6.00
CA LEU A 297 -8.54 1.88 -4.64
C LEU A 297 -10.01 2.30 -4.44
N LEU A 298 -10.81 2.29 -5.51
CA LEU A 298 -12.27 2.47 -5.40
C LEU A 298 -12.97 1.13 -5.18
N PRO A 299 -14.12 1.12 -4.48
CA PRO A 299 -15.00 -0.03 -4.52
C PRO A 299 -15.58 -0.22 -5.93
N ILE A 300 -15.90 -1.46 -6.30
CA ILE A 300 -16.41 -1.85 -7.62
C ILE A 300 -17.67 -1.05 -8.00
N SER A 301 -18.50 -0.70 -7.02
CA SER A 301 -19.71 0.09 -7.23
C SER A 301 -19.43 1.48 -7.82
N GLU A 302 -18.31 2.10 -7.47
CA GLU A 302 -17.89 3.42 -7.96
C GLU A 302 -17.13 3.29 -9.29
N ILE A 303 -16.34 2.22 -9.46
CA ILE A 303 -15.61 1.95 -10.71
C ILE A 303 -16.59 1.77 -11.88
N ASN A 304 -17.68 1.02 -11.66
CA ASN A 304 -18.68 0.79 -12.71
C ASN A 304 -19.52 2.04 -13.08
N GLN A 305 -19.41 3.12 -12.32
CA GLN A 305 -20.11 4.40 -12.56
C GLN A 305 -19.20 5.46 -13.19
N SER A 306 -17.89 5.24 -13.17
CA SER A 306 -16.85 6.12 -13.71
C SER A 306 -16.72 5.93 -15.22
#